data_AF-A0A7C7FZA9-F1
#
_entry.id   AF-A0A7C7FZA9-F1
#
_cell.length_a   1.000
_cell.length_b   1.000
_cell.length_c   1.000
_cell.angle_alpha   90.00
_cell.angle_beta   90.00
_cell.angle_gamma   90.00
#
_symmetry.space_group_name_H-M   'P 1'
#
loop_
_entity.id
_entity.type
_entity.pdbx_description
1 polymer ?
#
loop_
_entity_poly.entity_id
_entity_poly.type
_entity_poly.pdbx_seq_one_letter_code
_entity_poly.pdbx_strand_id
1 'polypeptide(L)'
;MSYSGTVHCGHCYEKGHNVRGCDKLRKAAEENPDSYHAIKYARIEESKKKPKVCSYCGIEGHTRRGCDDSRAHKITYRLDLRLWRAAISKWMDDTGVKIGALVRARVHYSANDNEYMDPVYENFVPAVCLIDNIDLDDITHYSAITNSPEWLLGSHSIGTQRIDSKGQESWRSRIPLALPCIKGIIPRFGRDHWDREQDRTEHRQPINWEVVSPGYKSNGEDWISNKALDSKVKHHFAGGQSQCRNDFRELTKEQRTQLQMYLDGTLLVNELIDPPRTVEK
;
A
#
# COMPACT_ATOMS: atom_id res chain seq x y z
N MET A 1 -12.29 -27.90 9.07
CA MET A 1 -13.16 -26.71 9.12
C MET A 1 -14.57 -27.19 8.86
N SER A 2 -15.50 -27.03 9.81
CA SER A 2 -16.93 -27.22 9.55
C SER A 2 -17.39 -26.05 8.70
N TYR A 3 -17.76 -26.32 7.45
CA TYR A 3 -18.31 -25.30 6.55
C TYR A 3 -19.74 -25.01 6.99
N SER A 4 -20.04 -23.76 7.32
CA SER A 4 -21.35 -23.28 7.75
C SER A 4 -22.35 -23.20 6.59
N GLY A 5 -22.65 -24.34 5.94
CA GLY A 5 -23.73 -24.49 4.95
C GLY A 5 -23.59 -23.68 3.64
N THR A 6 -22.55 -22.87 3.48
CA THR A 6 -22.38 -21.93 2.35
C THR A 6 -21.62 -22.50 1.16
N VAL A 7 -21.01 -23.68 1.27
CA VAL A 7 -20.22 -24.29 0.18
C VAL A 7 -21.04 -25.36 -0.54
N HIS A 8 -21.01 -25.30 -1.87
CA HIS A 8 -21.57 -26.31 -2.77
C HIS A 8 -20.49 -27.22 -3.32
N CYS A 9 -20.78 -28.52 -3.40
CA CYS A 9 -19.89 -29.49 -3.99
C CYS A 9 -19.99 -29.45 -5.52
N GLY A 10 -18.91 -29.13 -6.24
CA GLY A 10 -18.89 -29.14 -7.71
C GLY A 10 -18.98 -30.54 -8.38
N HIS A 11 -19.33 -31.59 -7.64
CA HIS A 11 -19.61 -32.92 -8.19
C HIS A 11 -21.07 -33.33 -7.99
N CYS A 12 -21.58 -33.30 -6.74
CA CYS A 12 -22.96 -33.65 -6.45
C CYS A 12 -23.91 -32.44 -6.31
N TYR A 13 -23.38 -31.21 -6.35
CA TYR A 13 -24.10 -29.93 -6.23
C TYR A 13 -24.82 -29.68 -4.89
N GLU A 14 -24.75 -30.62 -3.95
CA GLU A 14 -25.30 -30.47 -2.60
C GLU A 14 -24.51 -29.46 -1.76
N LYS A 15 -25.19 -28.87 -0.76
CA LYS A 15 -24.61 -27.93 0.19
C LYS A 15 -23.94 -28.66 1.36
N GLY A 16 -23.01 -27.96 2.03
CA GLY A 16 -22.44 -28.40 3.32
C GLY A 16 -21.11 -29.16 3.22
N HIS A 17 -20.67 -29.50 2.01
CA HIS A 17 -19.35 -30.09 1.78
C HIS A 17 -18.72 -29.58 0.48
N ASN A 18 -17.40 -29.71 0.37
CA ASN A 18 -16.67 -29.45 -0.87
C ASN A 18 -16.34 -30.76 -1.60
N VAL A 19 -15.85 -30.67 -2.83
CA VAL A 19 -15.50 -31.85 -3.65
C VAL A 19 -14.50 -32.80 -2.98
N ARG A 20 -13.66 -32.32 -2.04
CA ARG A 20 -12.66 -33.15 -1.34
C ARG A 20 -13.27 -34.05 -0.25
N GLY A 21 -14.45 -33.71 0.23
CA GLY A 21 -15.23 -34.49 1.21
C GLY A 21 -16.52 -35.05 0.63
N CYS A 22 -16.64 -35.18 -0.69
CA CYS A 22 -17.86 -35.67 -1.33
C CYS A 22 -17.96 -37.19 -1.31
N ASP A 23 -18.94 -37.72 -0.58
CA ASP A 23 -19.17 -39.16 -0.49
C ASP A 23 -19.60 -39.78 -1.83
N LYS A 24 -20.39 -39.06 -2.64
CA LYS A 24 -20.79 -39.54 -3.98
C LYS A 24 -19.60 -39.66 -4.93
N LEU A 25 -18.64 -38.73 -4.85
CA LEU A 25 -17.41 -38.80 -5.65
C LEU A 25 -16.56 -40.00 -5.24
N ARG A 26 -16.46 -40.27 -3.93
CA ARG A 26 -15.74 -41.44 -3.41
C ARG A 26 -16.38 -42.74 -3.91
N LYS A 27 -17.71 -42.88 -3.79
CA LYS A 27 -18.44 -44.06 -4.30
C LYS A 27 -18.27 -44.24 -5.81
N ALA A 28 -18.40 -43.17 -6.59
CA ALA A 28 -18.20 -43.23 -8.04
C ALA A 28 -16.77 -43.65 -8.44
N ALA A 29 -15.76 -43.29 -7.64
CA ALA A 29 -14.38 -43.72 -7.83
C ALA A 29 -14.17 -45.20 -7.47
N GLU A 30 -14.88 -45.71 -6.46
CA GLU A 30 -14.85 -47.12 -6.03
C GLU A 30 -15.58 -48.05 -7.02
N GLU A 31 -16.72 -47.60 -7.55
CA GLU A 31 -17.55 -48.35 -8.51
C GLU A 31 -16.86 -48.52 -9.87
N ASN A 32 -16.10 -47.51 -10.32
CA ASN A 32 -15.36 -47.57 -11.59
C ASN A 32 -13.96 -46.94 -11.45
N PRO A 33 -12.93 -47.76 -11.13
CA PRO A 33 -11.55 -47.30 -10.92
C PRO A 33 -10.89 -46.65 -12.14
N ASP A 34 -11.33 -46.96 -13.37
CA ASP A 34 -10.77 -46.40 -14.61
C ASP A 34 -11.52 -45.15 -15.09
N SER A 35 -12.54 -44.70 -14.34
CA SER A 35 -13.34 -43.53 -14.70
C SER A 35 -12.61 -42.20 -14.46
N TYR A 36 -13.09 -41.14 -15.11
CA TYR A 36 -12.68 -39.76 -14.84
C TYR A 36 -12.83 -39.39 -13.35
N HIS A 37 -13.86 -39.90 -12.67
CA HIS A 37 -14.10 -39.65 -11.25
C HIS A 37 -13.05 -40.30 -10.35
N ALA A 38 -12.60 -41.51 -10.69
CA ALA A 38 -11.50 -42.17 -10.00
C ALA A 38 -10.18 -41.42 -10.16
N ILE A 39 -9.83 -40.96 -11.37
CA ILE A 39 -8.64 -40.12 -11.61
C ILE A 39 -8.72 -38.82 -10.79
N LYS A 40 -9.89 -38.18 -10.77
CA LYS A 40 -10.10 -36.95 -9.99
C LYS A 40 -9.98 -37.20 -8.48
N TYR A 41 -10.53 -38.30 -7.98
CA TYR A 41 -10.44 -38.66 -6.56
C TYR A 41 -9.01 -39.04 -6.16
N ALA A 42 -8.29 -39.80 -7.00
CA ALA A 42 -6.88 -40.13 -6.80
C ALA A 42 -6.00 -38.87 -6.69
N ARG A 43 -6.21 -37.86 -7.55
CA ARG A 43 -5.53 -36.55 -7.44
C ARG A 43 -5.84 -35.83 -6.13
N ILE A 44 -7.09 -35.93 -5.64
CA ILE A 44 -7.47 -35.36 -4.34
C ILE A 44 -6.74 -36.08 -3.20
N GLU A 45 -6.71 -37.42 -3.20
CA GLU A 45 -6.01 -38.23 -2.20
C GLU A 45 -4.50 -37.96 -2.22
N GLU A 46 -3.89 -37.91 -3.40
CA GLU A 46 -2.49 -37.52 -3.55
C GLU A 46 -2.23 -36.12 -2.96
N SER A 47 -3.10 -35.15 -3.24
CA SER A 47 -2.98 -33.80 -2.68
C SER A 47 -3.15 -33.75 -1.15
N LYS A 48 -3.92 -34.66 -0.56
CA LYS A 48 -4.09 -34.78 0.90
C LYS A 48 -2.85 -35.35 1.57
N LYS A 49 -2.11 -36.23 0.88
CA LYS A 49 -0.85 -36.82 1.36
C LYS A 49 0.31 -35.81 1.35
N LYS A 50 0.26 -34.81 0.45
CA LYS A 50 1.29 -33.76 0.40
C LYS A 50 1.33 -32.98 1.73
N PRO A 51 2.53 -32.70 2.27
CA PRO A 51 2.66 -31.90 3.48
C PRO A 51 2.04 -30.53 3.26
N LYS A 52 1.44 -29.99 4.33
CA LYS A 52 0.90 -28.62 4.29
C LYS A 52 2.07 -27.66 4.30
N VAL A 53 2.28 -26.95 3.21
CA VAL A 53 3.24 -25.85 3.10
C VAL A 53 2.54 -24.55 3.47
N CYS A 54 3.13 -23.78 4.38
CA CYS A 54 2.64 -22.46 4.71
C CYS A 54 2.84 -21.50 3.53
N SER A 55 1.77 -20.91 3.01
CA SER A 55 1.85 -19.96 1.89
C SER A 55 2.47 -18.60 2.23
N TYR A 56 2.93 -18.38 3.47
CA TYR A 56 3.61 -17.15 3.87
C TYR A 56 5.12 -17.34 4.02
N CYS A 57 5.54 -18.28 4.87
CA CYS A 57 6.96 -18.55 5.10
C CYS A 57 7.53 -19.69 4.25
N GLY A 58 6.69 -20.47 3.55
CA GLY A 58 7.12 -21.58 2.71
C GLY A 58 7.53 -22.85 3.47
N ILE A 59 7.41 -22.87 4.81
CA ILE A 59 7.82 -24.01 5.64
C ILE A 59 6.65 -25.00 5.80
N GLU A 60 6.97 -26.29 5.83
CA GLU A 60 6.03 -27.39 6.05
C GLU A 60 5.55 -27.46 7.52
N GLY A 61 4.44 -28.17 7.75
CA GLY A 61 3.95 -28.50 9.10
C GLY A 61 2.93 -27.53 9.67
N HIS A 62 2.72 -26.37 9.06
CA HIS A 62 1.69 -25.42 9.49
C HIS A 62 1.00 -24.72 8.30
N THR A 63 -0.11 -24.04 8.60
CA THR A 63 -0.82 -23.20 7.62
C THR A 63 -0.58 -21.73 7.93
N ARG A 64 -0.83 -20.82 6.97
CA ARG A 64 -0.69 -19.36 7.16
C ARG A 64 -1.38 -18.84 8.43
N ARG A 65 -2.50 -19.44 8.85
CA ARG A 65 -3.22 -19.07 10.07
C ARG A 65 -2.40 -19.33 11.36
N GLY A 66 -1.61 -20.39 11.36
CA GLY A 66 -0.74 -20.77 12.48
C GLY A 66 0.72 -20.40 12.26
N CYS A 67 1.02 -19.51 11.32
CA CYS A 67 2.39 -19.09 11.02
C CYS A 67 2.83 -18.01 12.00
N ASP A 68 3.86 -18.30 12.79
CA ASP A 68 4.39 -17.34 13.77
C ASP A 68 5.08 -16.15 13.10
N ASP A 69 5.82 -16.37 12.00
CA ASP A 69 6.40 -15.27 11.19
C ASP A 69 5.30 -14.30 10.72
N SER A 70 4.18 -14.83 10.20
CA SER A 70 3.06 -13.99 9.74
C SER A 70 2.43 -13.22 10.90
N ARG A 71 2.35 -13.81 12.09
CA ARG A 71 1.83 -13.14 13.28
C ARG A 71 2.76 -12.02 13.74
N ALA A 72 4.06 -12.28 13.82
CA ALA A 72 5.07 -11.29 14.18
C ALA A 72 5.08 -10.12 13.19
N HIS A 73 5.13 -10.40 11.89
CA HIS A 73 5.13 -9.37 10.85
C HIS A 73 3.86 -8.53 10.84
N LYS A 74 2.68 -9.09 11.16
CA LYS A 74 1.45 -8.29 11.32
C LYS A 74 1.54 -7.27 12.46
N ILE A 75 2.17 -7.66 13.57
CA ILE A 75 2.37 -6.77 14.72
C ILE A 75 3.34 -5.66 14.32
N THR A 76 4.50 -6.02 13.77
CA THR A 76 5.50 -5.05 13.29
C THR A 76 4.91 -4.10 12.26
N TYR A 77 4.22 -4.62 11.24
CA TYR A 77 3.56 -3.83 10.21
C TYR A 77 2.60 -2.82 10.80
N ARG A 78 1.77 -3.23 11.77
CA ARG A 78 0.83 -2.33 12.44
C ARG A 78 1.54 -1.20 13.19
N LEU A 79 2.61 -1.53 13.91
CA LEU A 79 3.37 -0.56 14.69
C LEU A 79 4.08 0.45 13.78
N ASP A 80 4.78 -0.04 12.76
CA ASP A 80 5.50 0.80 11.80
C ASP A 80 4.53 1.68 10.99
N LEU A 81 3.40 1.10 10.54
CA LEU A 81 2.36 1.85 9.84
C LEU A 81 1.79 2.97 10.72
N ARG A 82 1.50 2.69 12.00
CA ARG A 82 1.00 3.70 12.94
C ARG A 82 2.00 4.83 13.15
N LEU A 83 3.27 4.48 13.40
CA LEU A 83 4.33 5.44 13.67
C LEU A 83 4.56 6.35 12.46
N TRP A 84 4.69 5.74 11.28
CA TRP A 84 4.89 6.47 10.02
C TRP A 84 3.68 7.35 9.68
N ARG A 85 2.46 6.82 9.85
CA ARG A 85 1.24 7.60 9.63
C ARG A 85 1.18 8.82 10.58
N ALA A 86 1.43 8.62 11.87
CA ALA A 86 1.49 9.73 12.81
C ALA A 86 2.51 10.80 12.40
N ALA A 87 3.70 10.39 11.94
CA ALA A 87 4.74 11.33 11.50
C ALA A 87 4.29 12.14 10.28
N ILE A 88 3.62 11.52 9.31
CA ILE A 88 3.02 12.25 8.18
C ILE A 88 1.95 13.23 8.65
N SER A 89 1.13 12.84 9.63
CA SER A 89 0.05 13.70 10.13
C SER A 89 0.64 14.97 10.72
N LYS A 90 1.66 14.79 11.56
CA LYS A 90 2.39 15.89 12.18
C LYS A 90 3.04 16.77 11.12
N TRP A 91 3.70 16.20 10.12
CA TRP A 91 4.29 16.98 9.03
C TRP A 91 3.24 17.79 8.25
N MET A 92 2.10 17.17 7.94
CA MET A 92 1.00 17.85 7.27
C MET A 92 0.43 19.00 8.12
N ASP A 93 0.31 18.80 9.43
CA ASP A 93 -0.11 19.83 10.38
C ASP A 93 0.90 20.99 10.43
N ASP A 94 2.19 20.67 10.55
CA ASP A 94 3.29 21.64 10.63
C ASP A 94 3.44 22.47 9.33
N THR A 95 3.11 21.89 8.17
CA THR A 95 3.24 22.52 6.85
C THR A 95 1.94 23.12 6.29
N GLY A 96 0.81 22.92 6.97
CA GLY A 96 -0.50 23.39 6.51
C GLY A 96 -1.10 22.59 5.35
N VAL A 97 -0.57 21.40 5.05
CA VAL A 97 -1.12 20.47 4.05
C VAL A 97 -2.39 19.84 4.61
N LYS A 98 -3.52 20.50 4.36
CA LYS A 98 -4.82 20.15 4.94
C LYS A 98 -5.92 20.23 3.89
N ILE A 99 -7.03 19.55 4.13
CA ILE A 99 -8.24 19.78 3.31
C ILE A 99 -8.61 21.26 3.42
N GLY A 100 -8.81 21.90 2.26
CA GLY A 100 -9.03 23.33 2.12
C GLY A 100 -7.76 24.16 1.88
N ALA A 101 -6.56 23.56 1.92
CA ALA A 101 -5.33 24.27 1.59
C ALA A 101 -5.29 24.63 0.09
N LEU A 102 -4.68 25.76 -0.23
CA LEU A 102 -4.29 26.07 -1.60
C LEU A 102 -2.83 25.65 -1.80
N VAL A 103 -2.61 24.91 -2.88
CA VAL A 103 -1.29 24.46 -3.29
C VAL A 103 -0.98 24.95 -4.69
N ARG A 104 0.29 25.27 -4.91
CA ARG A 104 0.82 25.59 -6.23
C ARG A 104 1.62 24.40 -6.73
N ALA A 105 1.18 23.78 -7.81
CA ALA A 105 1.79 22.60 -8.39
C ALA A 105 2.54 22.94 -9.69
N ARG A 106 3.82 22.62 -9.74
CA ARG A 106 4.68 22.80 -10.92
C ARG A 106 4.70 21.51 -11.74
N VAL A 107 3.59 21.25 -12.42
CA VAL A 107 3.30 19.98 -13.09
C VAL A 107 2.76 20.25 -14.49
N HIS A 108 2.74 19.22 -15.33
CA HIS A 108 2.08 19.34 -16.62
C HIS A 108 0.55 19.26 -16.47
N TYR A 109 -0.19 20.12 -17.17
CA TYR A 109 -1.66 20.09 -17.16
C TYR A 109 -2.27 20.77 -18.39
N SER A 110 -3.54 20.48 -18.68
CA SER A 110 -4.30 21.15 -19.74
C SER A 110 -5.02 22.37 -19.16
N ALA A 111 -4.58 23.58 -19.51
CA ALA A 111 -5.14 24.82 -18.99
C ALA A 111 -6.58 25.04 -19.50
N ASN A 112 -6.78 24.92 -20.81
CA ASN A 112 -8.03 25.11 -21.55
C ASN A 112 -8.09 24.17 -22.78
N ASP A 113 -9.15 24.27 -23.59
CA ASP A 113 -9.24 23.59 -24.89
C ASP A 113 -8.03 23.94 -25.77
N ASN A 114 -7.14 22.96 -25.97
CA ASN A 114 -5.89 23.02 -26.74
C ASN A 114 -4.71 23.79 -26.11
N GLU A 115 -4.78 24.20 -24.85
CA GLU A 115 -3.64 24.82 -24.15
C GLU A 115 -3.04 23.85 -23.14
N TYR A 116 -1.76 23.50 -23.34
CA TYR A 116 -1.00 22.60 -22.47
C TYR A 116 0.10 23.40 -21.78
N MET A 117 0.14 23.28 -20.46
CA MET A 117 1.17 23.88 -19.62
C MET A 117 2.17 22.81 -19.26
N ASP A 118 3.42 22.97 -19.70
CA ASP A 118 4.54 22.13 -19.30
C ASP A 118 5.58 22.97 -18.55
N PRO A 119 6.09 22.52 -17.38
CA PRO A 119 7.14 23.22 -16.63
C PRO A 119 8.40 23.61 -17.41
N VAL A 120 8.62 23.06 -18.60
CA VAL A 120 9.73 23.40 -19.50
C VAL A 120 9.47 24.61 -20.39
N TYR A 121 8.22 25.08 -20.53
CA TYR A 121 7.86 26.22 -21.37
C TYR A 121 8.11 27.56 -20.67
N GLU A 122 8.52 28.58 -21.43
CA GLU A 122 8.84 29.92 -20.90
C GLU A 122 7.60 30.63 -20.32
N ASN A 123 6.43 30.40 -20.92
CA ASN A 123 5.15 30.94 -20.47
C ASN A 123 4.43 30.03 -19.46
N PHE A 124 5.12 29.08 -18.84
CA PHE A 124 4.52 28.15 -17.89
C PHE A 124 3.90 28.87 -16.69
N VAL A 125 2.60 28.65 -16.48
CA VAL A 125 1.89 29.10 -15.28
C VAL A 125 1.66 27.89 -14.38
N PRO A 126 2.18 27.87 -13.14
CA PRO A 126 1.89 26.79 -12.19
C PRO A 126 0.40 26.68 -11.89
N ALA A 127 -0.12 25.45 -11.82
CA ALA A 127 -1.51 25.24 -11.43
C ALA A 127 -1.70 25.59 -9.95
N VAL A 128 -2.78 26.31 -9.64
CA VAL A 128 -3.21 26.53 -8.25
C VAL A 128 -4.43 25.65 -7.98
N CYS A 129 -4.31 24.78 -6.99
CA CYS A 129 -5.32 23.80 -6.65
C CYS A 129 -5.76 23.92 -5.19
N LEU A 130 -7.03 23.63 -4.95
CA LEU A 130 -7.60 23.40 -3.62
C LEU A 130 -7.43 21.92 -3.28
N ILE A 131 -6.86 21.60 -2.12
CA ILE A 131 -6.89 20.23 -1.58
C ILE A 131 -8.32 19.93 -1.12
N ASP A 132 -8.96 18.96 -1.76
CA ASP A 132 -10.34 18.55 -1.43
C ASP A 132 -10.42 17.19 -0.75
N ASN A 133 -9.38 16.37 -0.89
CA ASN A 133 -9.28 15.05 -0.27
C ASN A 133 -7.82 14.70 0.06
N ILE A 134 -7.61 13.98 1.16
CA ILE A 134 -6.32 13.35 1.48
C ILE A 134 -6.63 11.90 1.84
N ASP A 135 -6.09 10.97 1.05
CA ASP A 135 -6.27 9.54 1.21
C ASP A 135 -4.91 8.85 1.35
N LEU A 136 -4.62 8.40 2.57
CA LEU A 136 -3.40 7.67 2.91
C LEU A 136 -3.64 6.16 2.98
N ASP A 137 -4.81 5.66 2.55
CA ASP A 137 -5.07 4.23 2.54
C ASP A 137 -4.23 3.49 1.52
N ASP A 138 -3.84 4.12 0.41
CA ASP A 138 -2.97 3.50 -0.60
C ASP A 138 -1.47 3.64 -0.32
N ILE A 139 -1.09 4.25 0.80
CA ILE A 139 0.32 4.35 1.21
C ILE A 139 0.54 3.69 2.57
N THR A 140 1.66 2.99 2.69
CA THR A 140 2.09 2.34 3.92
C THR A 140 3.47 2.84 4.34
N HIS A 141 3.97 2.38 5.49
CA HIS A 141 5.33 2.69 5.92
C HIS A 141 6.40 2.18 4.94
N TYR A 142 6.05 1.34 3.97
CA TYR A 142 6.97 0.93 2.92
C TYR A 142 7.46 2.13 2.10
N SER A 143 6.68 3.21 1.97
CA SER A 143 7.16 4.43 1.31
C SER A 143 8.27 5.15 2.07
N ALA A 144 8.52 4.81 3.34
CA ALA A 144 9.69 5.26 4.11
C ALA A 144 10.91 4.34 3.96
N ILE A 145 10.75 3.17 3.34
CA ILE A 145 11.80 2.17 3.18
C ILE A 145 12.32 2.28 1.76
N THR A 146 13.56 2.72 1.63
CA THR A 146 14.24 2.81 0.33
C THR A 146 14.21 1.46 -0.38
N ASN A 147 14.01 1.49 -1.70
CA ASN A 147 13.94 0.31 -2.57
C ASN A 147 12.72 -0.59 -2.34
N SER A 148 11.77 -0.20 -1.50
CA SER A 148 10.49 -0.90 -1.46
C SER A 148 9.69 -0.60 -2.75
N PRO A 149 8.82 -1.52 -3.19
CA PRO A 149 7.94 -1.24 -4.34
C PRO A 149 7.11 0.03 -4.15
N GLU A 150 6.61 0.28 -2.93
CA GLU A 150 5.81 1.46 -2.60
C GLU A 150 6.62 2.76 -2.46
N TRP A 151 7.93 2.68 -2.24
CA TRP A 151 8.80 3.85 -2.27
C TRP A 151 8.87 4.44 -3.68
N LEU A 152 8.94 3.57 -4.70
CA LEU A 152 8.83 4.03 -6.07
C LEU A 152 7.40 4.38 -6.41
N LEU A 153 6.39 3.55 -6.11
CA LEU A 153 4.99 3.79 -6.49
C LEU A 153 4.42 5.03 -5.78
N GLY A 154 4.55 6.20 -6.41
CA GLY A 154 3.98 7.45 -5.90
C GLY A 154 2.46 7.40 -5.96
N SER A 155 1.82 6.94 -4.89
CA SER A 155 0.37 7.02 -4.79
C SER A 155 -0.05 8.49 -4.73
N HIS A 156 -1.07 8.81 -5.51
CA HIS A 156 -1.69 10.12 -5.59
C HIS A 156 -2.59 10.38 -4.37
N SER A 157 -1.97 10.47 -3.19
CA SER A 157 -2.69 10.55 -1.92
C SER A 157 -3.35 11.88 -1.63
N ILE A 158 -3.05 12.93 -2.39
CA ILE A 158 -3.62 14.26 -2.18
C ILE A 158 -4.51 14.57 -3.39
N GLY A 159 -5.82 14.48 -3.19
CA GLY A 159 -6.81 14.93 -4.16
C GLY A 159 -6.86 16.45 -4.20
N THR A 160 -6.77 17.01 -5.40
CA THR A 160 -6.92 18.45 -5.59
C THR A 160 -7.85 18.80 -6.74
N GLN A 161 -8.42 19.99 -6.65
CA GLN A 161 -9.20 20.63 -7.71
C GLN A 161 -8.58 21.97 -8.08
N ARG A 162 -8.31 22.18 -9.36
CA ARG A 162 -7.83 23.45 -9.91
C ARG A 162 -8.87 24.55 -9.77
N ILE A 163 -8.46 25.73 -9.30
CA ILE A 163 -9.37 26.86 -9.06
C ILE A 163 -9.93 27.42 -10.38
N ASP A 164 -9.13 27.44 -11.43
CA ASP A 164 -9.45 27.99 -12.75
C ASP A 164 -10.26 27.02 -13.64
N SER A 165 -10.52 25.79 -13.17
CA SER A 165 -11.09 24.71 -13.99
C SER A 165 -12.63 24.62 -13.97
N LYS A 166 -13.33 25.68 -13.55
CA LYS A 166 -14.79 25.65 -13.42
C LYS A 166 -15.45 25.33 -14.77
N GLY A 167 -16.23 24.25 -14.82
CA GLY A 167 -16.94 23.79 -16.03
C GLY A 167 -16.11 22.90 -16.96
N GLN A 168 -14.86 22.60 -16.62
CA GLN A 168 -14.02 21.64 -17.35
C GLN A 168 -14.36 20.19 -16.96
N GLU A 169 -13.96 19.25 -17.81
CA GLU A 169 -14.06 17.82 -17.51
C GLU A 169 -13.22 17.44 -16.28
N SER A 170 -13.65 16.41 -15.56
CA SER A 170 -13.06 16.01 -14.27
C SER A 170 -11.55 15.79 -14.35
N TRP A 171 -11.06 15.15 -15.40
CA TRP A 171 -9.64 14.86 -15.60
C TRP A 171 -8.78 16.09 -15.90
N ARG A 172 -9.36 17.20 -16.39
CA ARG A 172 -8.67 18.50 -16.55
C ARG A 172 -8.71 19.34 -15.28
N SER A 173 -9.77 19.16 -14.51
CA SER A 173 -10.01 19.91 -13.27
C SER A 173 -9.22 19.38 -12.07
N ARG A 174 -8.75 18.13 -12.11
CA ARG A 174 -8.07 17.48 -10.99
C ARG A 174 -6.60 17.25 -11.29
N ILE A 175 -5.75 17.70 -10.39
CA ILE A 175 -4.32 17.39 -10.40
C ILE A 175 -4.06 16.56 -9.15
N PRO A 176 -4.08 15.23 -9.24
CA PRO A 176 -3.72 14.41 -8.09
C PRO A 176 -2.28 14.71 -7.68
N LEU A 177 -2.01 14.94 -6.40
CA LEU A 177 -0.68 15.21 -5.88
C LEU A 177 -0.13 14.00 -5.11
N ALA A 178 1.16 13.73 -5.29
CA ALA A 178 1.87 12.74 -4.50
C ALA A 178 2.59 13.43 -3.33
N LEU A 179 2.84 12.68 -2.25
CA LEU A 179 3.62 13.22 -1.13
C LEU A 179 5.04 13.58 -1.58
N PRO A 180 5.54 14.76 -1.18
CA PRO A 180 6.90 15.18 -1.51
C PRO A 180 7.92 14.30 -0.81
N CYS A 181 9.19 14.46 -1.17
CA CYS A 181 10.26 13.90 -0.36
C CYS A 181 10.28 14.63 0.98
N ILE A 182 10.13 13.88 2.08
CA ILE A 182 10.12 14.40 3.44
C ILE A 182 11.26 13.70 4.15
N LYS A 183 12.31 14.45 4.50
CA LYS A 183 13.53 13.88 5.08
C LYS A 183 13.21 12.95 6.26
N GLY A 184 13.73 11.72 6.23
CA GLY A 184 13.50 10.66 7.22
C GLY A 184 12.10 10.01 7.26
N ILE A 185 11.10 10.57 6.58
CA ILE A 185 9.71 10.05 6.52
C ILE A 185 9.42 9.44 5.14
N ILE A 186 9.83 10.13 4.07
CA ILE A 186 9.74 9.74 2.66
C ILE A 186 11.08 10.09 2.01
N PRO A 187 12.03 9.13 1.99
CA PRO A 187 13.39 9.38 1.53
C PRO A 187 13.45 9.80 0.06
N ARG A 188 14.39 10.69 -0.26
CA ARG A 188 14.58 11.19 -1.64
C ARG A 188 15.22 10.15 -2.55
N PHE A 189 16.25 9.48 -2.06
CA PHE A 189 17.07 8.56 -2.86
C PHE A 189 16.75 7.11 -2.54
N GLY A 190 16.85 6.26 -3.55
CA GLY A 190 16.71 4.82 -3.43
C GLY A 190 17.12 4.15 -4.73
N ARG A 191 16.75 2.88 -4.87
CA ARG A 191 17.05 2.05 -6.02
C ARG A 191 15.79 1.42 -6.57
N ASP A 192 15.78 1.22 -7.89
CA ASP A 192 14.70 0.49 -8.55
C ASP A 192 14.91 -1.03 -8.51
N HIS A 193 13.99 -1.76 -9.15
CA HIS A 193 14.07 -3.22 -9.28
C HIS A 193 15.28 -3.72 -10.09
N TRP A 194 16.01 -2.84 -10.78
CA TRP A 194 17.25 -3.11 -11.49
C TRP A 194 18.48 -2.61 -10.72
N ASP A 195 18.33 -2.28 -9.45
CA ASP A 195 19.38 -1.74 -8.58
C ASP A 195 19.97 -0.39 -9.06
N ARG A 196 19.28 0.33 -9.95
CA ARG A 196 19.73 1.64 -10.42
C ARG A 196 19.37 2.71 -9.41
N GLU A 197 20.30 3.61 -9.12
CA GLU A 197 20.02 4.78 -8.27
C GLU A 197 18.90 5.62 -8.91
N GLN A 198 17.91 5.98 -8.10
CA GLN A 198 16.78 6.80 -8.49
C GLN A 198 16.68 7.99 -7.53
N ASP A 199 16.51 9.17 -8.11
CA ASP A 199 16.05 10.34 -7.39
C ASP A 199 14.54 10.43 -7.52
N ARG A 200 13.83 10.30 -6.41
CA ARG A 200 12.36 10.41 -6.37
C ARG A 200 11.89 11.76 -6.92
N THR A 201 12.66 12.85 -6.77
CA THR A 201 12.29 14.16 -7.32
C THR A 201 12.31 14.24 -8.84
N GLU A 202 13.15 13.44 -9.48
CA GLU A 202 13.24 13.40 -10.95
C GLU A 202 12.28 12.38 -11.54
N HIS A 203 12.09 11.25 -10.85
CA HIS A 203 11.27 10.15 -11.34
C HIS A 203 9.77 10.35 -11.13
N ARG A 204 9.37 11.23 -10.19
CA ARG A 204 7.96 11.43 -9.83
C ARG A 204 7.47 12.85 -10.08
N GLN A 205 6.60 12.95 -11.07
CA GLN A 205 5.57 13.97 -11.10
C GLN A 205 4.31 13.38 -10.46
N PRO A 206 3.51 14.14 -9.70
CA PRO A 206 3.65 15.56 -9.35
C PRO A 206 4.04 15.76 -7.88
N ILE A 207 5.33 15.68 -7.55
CA ILE A 207 5.82 15.96 -6.18
C ILE A 207 6.35 17.38 -5.99
N ASN A 208 6.47 18.15 -7.09
CA ASN A 208 6.92 19.53 -7.06
C ASN A 208 5.73 20.47 -6.86
N TRP A 209 5.35 20.65 -5.59
CA TRP A 209 4.28 21.55 -5.20
C TRP A 209 4.57 22.15 -3.82
N GLU A 210 3.96 23.30 -3.54
CA GLU A 210 4.08 24.01 -2.26
C GLU A 210 2.71 24.46 -1.76
N VAL A 211 2.57 24.59 -0.44
CA VAL A 211 1.38 25.21 0.17
C VAL A 211 1.50 26.72 0.03
N VAL A 212 0.53 27.35 -0.64
CA VAL A 212 0.45 28.82 -0.77
C VAL A 212 -0.56 29.43 0.19
N SER A 213 -1.53 28.65 0.64
CA SER A 213 -2.41 29.01 1.76
C SER A 213 -2.72 27.75 2.57
N PRO A 214 -2.47 27.74 3.88
CA PRO A 214 -2.73 26.57 4.71
C PRO A 214 -4.23 26.26 4.74
N GLY A 215 -4.56 24.98 4.82
CA GLY A 215 -5.93 24.54 5.08
C GLY A 215 -6.27 24.63 6.56
N TYR A 216 -7.56 24.68 6.88
CA TYR A 216 -8.03 24.84 8.26
C TYR A 216 -8.50 23.51 8.88
N LYS A 217 -8.94 22.55 8.06
CA LYS A 217 -9.51 21.30 8.54
C LYS A 217 -8.39 20.32 8.88
N SER A 218 -8.35 19.83 10.13
CA SER A 218 -7.40 18.77 10.48
C SER A 218 -7.60 17.57 9.56
N ASN A 219 -6.48 16.93 9.21
CA ASN A 219 -6.53 15.69 8.46
C ASN A 219 -7.10 14.64 9.40
N GLY A 220 -8.20 14.00 9.00
CA GLY A 220 -9.05 13.23 9.92
C GLY A 220 -8.24 12.22 10.71
N GLU A 221 -8.47 12.09 12.02
CA GLU A 221 -7.80 11.10 12.89
C GLU A 221 -8.04 9.64 12.45
N ASP A 222 -8.95 9.45 11.49
CA ASP A 222 -9.49 8.19 11.02
C ASP A 222 -8.43 7.21 10.51
N TRP A 223 -7.36 7.68 9.84
CA TRP A 223 -6.34 6.81 9.24
C TRP A 223 -5.34 6.26 10.27
N ILE A 224 -5.22 6.87 11.45
CA ILE A 224 -4.42 6.36 12.58
C ILE A 224 -5.29 5.51 13.52
N SER A 225 -6.62 5.51 13.33
CA SER A 225 -7.54 4.73 14.14
C SER A 225 -7.20 3.22 14.10
N ASN A 226 -7.46 2.54 15.22
CA ASN A 226 -7.27 1.09 15.30
C ASN A 226 -8.02 0.35 14.20
N LYS A 227 -9.23 0.80 13.84
CA LYS A 227 -10.06 0.22 12.79
C LYS A 227 -9.39 0.33 11.41
N ALA A 228 -8.87 1.50 11.06
CA ALA A 228 -8.18 1.70 9.78
C ALA A 228 -6.89 0.87 9.70
N LEU A 229 -6.09 0.88 10.77
CA LEU A 229 -4.87 0.06 10.86
C LEU A 229 -5.18 -1.44 10.74
N ASP A 230 -6.21 -1.92 11.45
CA ASP A 230 -6.63 -3.33 11.38
C ASP A 230 -7.13 -3.72 9.99
N SER A 231 -7.89 -2.84 9.33
CA SER A 231 -8.33 -3.03 7.96
C SER A 231 -7.13 -3.17 7.02
N LYS A 232 -6.15 -2.27 7.13
CA LYS A 232 -4.97 -2.26 6.26
C LYS A 232 -4.07 -3.48 6.51
N VAL A 233 -3.82 -3.84 7.77
CA VAL A 233 -3.09 -5.08 8.14
C VAL A 233 -3.81 -6.30 7.57
N LYS A 234 -5.13 -6.38 7.73
CA LYS A 234 -5.92 -7.51 7.20
C LYS A 234 -5.81 -7.60 5.68
N HIS A 235 -5.90 -6.47 4.97
CA HIS A 235 -5.77 -6.42 3.52
C HIS A 235 -4.36 -6.83 3.06
N HIS A 236 -3.32 -6.23 3.65
CA HIS A 236 -1.92 -6.49 3.29
C HIS A 236 -1.53 -7.96 3.48
N PHE A 237 -2.03 -8.61 4.53
CA PHE A 237 -1.74 -10.02 4.84
C PHE A 237 -2.80 -11.02 4.35
N ALA A 238 -3.79 -10.58 3.57
CA ALA A 238 -4.83 -11.46 3.02
C ALA A 238 -4.23 -12.56 2.13
N GLY A 239 -4.90 -13.72 2.08
CA GLY A 239 -4.48 -14.81 1.19
C GLY A 239 -4.68 -14.41 -0.27
N GLY A 240 -3.70 -14.72 -1.13
CA GLY A 240 -3.70 -14.34 -2.56
C GLY A 240 -2.96 -13.04 -2.87
N GLN A 241 -2.57 -12.27 -1.85
CA GLN A 241 -1.61 -11.17 -2.03
C GLN A 241 -0.21 -11.74 -2.23
N SER A 242 0.61 -11.04 -3.02
CA SER A 242 2.02 -11.42 -3.30
C SER A 242 2.93 -11.42 -2.07
N GLN A 243 2.45 -10.90 -0.95
CA GLN A 243 3.24 -10.74 0.27
C GLN A 243 3.58 -12.10 0.91
N CYS A 244 4.87 -12.45 0.84
CA CYS A 244 5.49 -13.57 1.54
C CYS A 244 6.48 -13.06 2.61
N ARG A 245 7.10 -14.00 3.35
CA ARG A 245 8.12 -13.68 4.35
C ARG A 245 9.30 -12.88 3.77
N ASN A 246 9.73 -13.19 2.56
CA ASN A 246 10.91 -12.58 1.93
C ASN A 246 10.65 -11.17 1.39
N ASP A 247 9.38 -10.82 1.15
CA ASP A 247 8.97 -9.52 0.65
C ASP A 247 8.60 -8.55 1.79
N PHE A 248 8.48 -9.06 3.01
CA PHE A 248 8.19 -8.22 4.17
C PHE A 248 9.32 -7.21 4.38
N ARG A 249 8.94 -5.97 4.67
CA ARG A 249 9.86 -4.87 4.96
C ARG A 249 9.41 -4.20 6.25
N GLU A 250 10.37 -3.73 7.04
CA GLU A 250 10.11 -3.04 8.29
C GLU A 250 11.02 -1.83 8.42
N LEU A 251 10.63 -0.87 9.24
CA LEU A 251 11.49 0.27 9.55
C LEU A 251 12.70 -0.21 10.36
N THR A 252 13.88 0.36 10.11
CA THR A 252 15.04 0.09 10.98
C THR A 252 14.81 0.67 12.38
N LYS A 253 15.61 0.23 13.36
CA LYS A 253 15.53 0.77 14.73
C LYS A 253 15.80 2.28 14.76
N GLU A 254 16.74 2.73 13.96
CA GLU A 254 17.14 4.13 13.82
C GLU A 254 15.98 4.94 13.23
N GLN A 255 15.34 4.42 12.17
CA GLN A 255 14.14 5.02 11.59
C GLN A 255 13.01 5.15 12.60
N ARG A 256 12.71 4.08 13.35
CA ARG A 256 11.67 4.13 14.40
C ARG A 256 12.01 5.17 15.47
N THR A 257 13.26 5.22 15.89
CA THR A 257 13.73 6.15 16.93
C THR A 257 13.59 7.61 16.47
N GLN A 258 14.05 7.96 15.26
CA GLN A 258 13.94 9.33 14.77
C GLN A 258 12.48 9.76 14.56
N LEU A 259 11.62 8.87 14.07
CA LEU A 259 10.20 9.17 13.88
C LEU A 259 9.52 9.42 15.23
N GLN A 260 9.85 8.62 16.24
CA GLN A 260 9.35 8.83 17.59
C GLN A 260 9.85 10.16 18.17
N MET A 261 11.15 10.47 18.04
CA MET A 261 11.72 11.75 18.48
C MET A 261 11.07 12.95 17.78
N TYR A 262 10.75 12.84 16.48
CA TYR A 262 10.01 13.87 15.75
C TYR A 262 8.57 14.05 16.26
N LEU A 263 7.88 12.94 16.54
CA LEU A 263 6.53 12.97 17.12
C LEU A 263 6.51 13.58 18.51
N ASP A 264 7.53 13.29 19.31
CA ASP A 264 7.69 13.83 20.68
C ASP A 264 8.18 15.30 20.68
N GLY A 265 8.46 15.88 19.50
CA GLY A 265 8.98 17.24 19.37
C GLY A 265 10.45 17.39 19.76
N THR A 266 11.18 16.29 19.94
CA THR A 266 12.62 16.28 20.24
C THR A 266 13.45 16.59 19.00
N LEU A 267 12.96 16.23 17.82
CA LEU A 267 13.55 16.58 16.52
C LEU A 267 12.58 17.41 15.70
N LEU A 268 13.12 18.31 14.90
CA LEU A 268 12.45 18.98 13.81
C LEU A 268 12.58 18.15 12.52
N VAL A 269 11.67 18.39 11.57
CA VAL A 269 11.65 17.64 10.29
C VAL A 269 12.95 17.80 9.47
N ASN A 270 13.61 18.95 9.56
CA ASN A 270 14.89 19.20 8.86
C ASN A 270 16.08 18.47 9.50
N GLU A 271 15.95 18.05 10.76
CA GLU A 271 16.95 17.30 11.52
C GLU A 271 16.86 15.79 11.29
N LEU A 272 15.71 15.29 10.83
CA LEU A 272 15.55 13.88 10.43
C LEU A 272 16.58 13.48 9.37
N ILE A 273 16.94 12.20 9.33
CA ILE A 273 17.96 11.69 8.41
C ILE A 273 17.33 10.58 7.56
N ASP A 274 17.53 10.67 6.25
CA ASP A 274 17.14 9.60 5.35
C ASP A 274 17.93 8.33 5.70
N PRO A 275 17.30 7.14 5.63
CA PRO A 275 18.04 5.89 5.80
C PRO A 275 19.23 5.87 4.84
N PRO A 276 20.36 5.27 5.26
CA PRO A 276 21.53 5.20 4.41
C PRO A 276 21.14 4.60 3.07
N ARG A 277 21.72 5.13 1.99
CA ARG A 277 21.69 4.46 0.70
C ARG A 277 22.25 3.07 0.96
N THR A 278 21.46 2.02 0.82
CA THR A 278 22.00 0.66 0.93
C THR A 278 23.01 0.51 -0.20
N VAL A 279 24.28 0.69 0.15
CA VAL A 279 25.42 0.30 -0.66
C VAL A 279 25.81 -1.06 -0.10
N GLU A 280 25.81 -2.07 -0.97
CA GLU A 280 26.33 -3.43 -0.77
C GLU A 280 25.38 -4.49 -0.15
N LYS A 281 24.98 -5.43 -1.01
CA LYS A 281 25.39 -6.83 -0.87
C LYS A 281 26.01 -7.32 -2.17
#